data_AF-A0A969RX21-F1
#
_entry.id   AF-A0A969RX21-F1
#
_cell.length_a   1.000
_cell.length_b   1.000
_cell.length_c   1.000
_cell.angle_alpha   90.00
_cell.angle_beta   90.00
_cell.angle_gamma   90.00
#
_symmetry.space_group_name_H-M   'P 1'
#
loop_
_entity.id
_entity.type
_entity.pdbx_description
1 polymer ?
#
loop_
_entity_poly.entity_id
_entity_poly.type
_entity_poly.pdbx_seq_one_letter_code
_entity_poly.pdbx_strand_id
1 'polypeptide(L)'
;MVLDSPRLPLTGKTLVDEEQLLDQLDMVRLNLPAAFQLAQDVIMRRDEVLQEAENYGRQILTRAEARAAELTDELGIIRQAELEAQQVRLQIQQECDALREQALAEVDQIRQQAKQELGELRQNALAESDQIQRGADEYADRVLLDMEQRLSEMMRIVRNGRQQLRGSES
;
A
#
# COMPACT_ATOMS: atom_id res chain seq x y z
N MET A 1 87.84 23.70 18.00
CA MET A 1 89.06 24.51 17.74
C MET A 1 89.13 25.87 18.43
N VAL A 2 88.12 26.36 19.18
CA VAL A 2 88.35 27.28 20.31
C VAL A 2 88.36 26.51 21.65
N LEU A 3 87.67 25.37 21.66
CA LEU A 3 87.59 24.43 22.79
C LEU A 3 88.88 23.61 23.01
N ASP A 4 89.71 23.40 21.97
CA ASP A 4 90.96 22.62 22.01
C ASP A 4 92.23 23.47 21.99
N SER A 5 92.08 24.80 22.06
CA SER A 5 93.21 25.73 21.94
C SER A 5 93.93 25.94 23.27
N PRO A 6 95.27 26.14 23.27
CA PRO A 6 96.02 26.34 24.49
C PRO A 6 95.53 27.62 25.22
N ARG A 7 95.09 27.44 26.46
CA ARG A 7 94.73 28.55 27.36
C ARG A 7 96.02 29.17 27.90
N LEU A 8 96.13 30.49 27.82
CA LEU A 8 97.27 31.22 28.38
C LEU A 8 97.15 31.20 29.92
N PRO A 9 98.14 30.61 30.64
CA PRO A 9 98.10 30.55 32.09
C PRO A 9 98.07 31.97 32.68
N LEU A 10 97.28 32.16 33.73
CA LEU A 10 97.06 33.42 34.48
C LEU A 10 96.21 34.52 33.81
N THR A 11 95.82 34.40 32.53
CA THR A 11 95.06 35.49 31.86
C THR A 11 93.62 35.14 31.48
N GLY A 12 93.17 33.89 31.64
CA GLY A 12 91.82 33.46 31.24
C GLY A 12 91.55 33.57 29.73
N LYS A 13 92.55 33.99 28.94
CA LYS A 13 92.48 34.14 27.48
C LYS A 13 92.95 32.86 26.80
N THR A 14 92.34 32.54 25.67
CA THR A 14 92.70 31.40 24.83
C THR A 14 93.41 31.91 23.58
N LEU A 15 94.53 31.30 23.22
CA LEU A 15 95.24 31.65 21.98
C LEU A 15 94.49 31.02 20.79
N VAL A 16 94.03 31.83 19.85
CA VAL A 16 93.30 31.36 18.66
C VAL A 16 94.01 31.85 17.42
N ASP A 17 94.09 30.99 16.41
CA ASP A 17 94.59 31.33 15.08
C ASP A 17 93.56 32.24 14.40
N GLU A 18 93.95 33.51 14.20
CA GLU A 18 93.09 34.55 13.64
C GLU A 18 92.68 34.23 12.20
N GLU A 19 93.59 33.69 11.39
CA GLU A 19 93.35 33.38 9.98
C GLU A 19 92.33 32.24 9.86
N GLN A 20 92.51 31.16 10.62
CA GLN A 20 91.57 30.03 10.64
C GLN A 20 90.20 30.40 11.23
N LEU A 21 90.17 31.27 12.25
CA LEU A 21 88.92 31.72 12.84
C LEU A 21 88.14 32.62 11.87
N LEU A 22 88.84 33.51 11.16
CA LEU A 22 88.25 34.37 10.13
C LEU A 22 87.73 33.54 8.95
N ASP A 23 88.47 32.52 8.50
CA ASP A 23 87.99 31.60 7.46
C ASP A 23 86.71 30.86 7.87
N GLN A 24 86.62 30.40 9.13
CA GLN A 24 85.40 29.79 9.65
C GLN A 24 84.26 30.80 9.79
N LEU A 25 84.55 32.03 10.20
CA LEU A 25 83.55 33.09 10.28
C LEU A 25 83.05 33.51 8.89
N ASP A 26 83.92 33.53 7.88
CA ASP A 26 83.57 33.79 6.50
C ASP A 26 82.77 32.64 5.88
N MET A 27 83.10 31.38 6.21
CA MET A 27 82.25 30.24 5.84
C MET A 27 80.86 30.32 6.46
N VAL A 28 80.74 30.74 7.72
CA VAL A 28 79.44 31.00 8.34
C VAL A 28 78.75 32.16 7.63
N ARG A 29 79.44 33.28 7.40
CA ARG A 29 78.88 34.46 6.71
C ARG A 29 78.40 34.16 5.29
N LEU A 30 79.08 33.28 4.56
CA LEU A 30 78.74 32.85 3.20
C LEU A 30 77.53 31.91 3.18
N ASN A 31 77.45 30.95 4.11
CA ASN A 31 76.44 29.88 4.07
C ASN A 31 75.18 30.17 4.91
N LEU A 32 75.31 30.96 5.99
CA LEU A 32 74.22 31.27 6.91
C LEU A 32 73.03 31.98 6.24
N PRO A 33 73.22 32.97 5.33
CA PRO A 33 72.09 33.61 4.63
C PRO A 33 71.27 32.62 3.80
N ALA A 34 71.95 31.72 3.07
CA ALA A 34 71.28 30.70 2.25
C ALA A 34 70.53 29.67 3.11
N ALA A 35 71.09 29.28 4.26
CA ALA A 35 70.42 28.41 5.21
C ALA A 35 69.16 29.04 5.82
N PHE A 36 69.18 30.35 6.12
CA PHE A 36 67.99 31.08 6.58
C PHE A 36 66.92 31.22 5.51
N GLN A 37 67.30 31.47 4.25
CA GLN A 37 66.37 31.51 3.12
C GLN A 37 65.68 30.16 2.94
N LEU A 38 66.46 29.07 2.93
CA LEU A 38 65.92 27.71 2.86
C LEU A 38 64.94 27.42 4.01
N ALA A 39 65.28 27.81 5.24
CA ALA A 39 64.41 27.61 6.39
C ALA A 39 63.10 28.40 6.27
N GLN A 40 63.14 29.64 5.76
CA GLN A 40 61.95 30.44 5.49
C GLN A 40 61.07 29.81 4.41
N ASP A 41 61.66 29.33 3.32
CA ASP A 41 60.93 28.65 2.24
C ASP A 41 60.25 27.37 2.71
N VAL A 42 60.93 26.58 3.56
CA VAL A 42 60.36 25.37 4.16
C VAL A 42 59.18 25.71 5.07
N ILE A 43 59.27 26.80 5.86
CA ILE A 43 58.16 27.24 6.72
C ILE A 43 56.99 27.72 5.87
N MET A 44 57.22 28.58 4.87
CA MET A 44 56.14 29.06 3.99
C MET A 44 55.45 27.90 3.28
N ARG A 45 56.21 26.96 2.72
CA ARG A 45 55.65 25.81 2.01
C ARG A 45 54.90 24.86 2.93
N ARG A 46 55.34 24.72 4.19
CA ARG A 46 54.59 23.97 5.21
C ARG A 46 53.25 24.65 5.48
N ASP A 47 53.24 25.97 5.67
CA ASP A 47 52.02 26.72 5.97
C ASP A 47 51.03 26.64 4.79
N GLU A 48 51.52 26.70 3.55
CA GLU A 48 50.70 26.46 2.35
C GLU A 48 50.06 25.07 2.36
N VAL A 49 50.86 24.03 2.62
CA VAL A 49 50.36 22.63 2.66
C VAL A 49 49.34 22.44 3.78
N LEU A 50 49.57 23.03 4.95
CA LEU A 50 48.62 22.98 6.07
C LEU A 50 47.31 23.67 5.71
N GLN A 51 47.37 24.85 5.09
CA GLN A 51 46.19 25.59 4.68
C GLN A 51 45.40 24.83 3.59
N GLU A 52 46.09 24.22 2.63
CA GLU A 52 45.46 23.38 1.61
C GLU A 52 44.77 22.15 2.24
N ALA A 53 45.45 21.46 3.15
CA ALA A 53 44.89 20.32 3.87
C ALA A 53 43.67 20.70 4.72
N GLU A 54 43.71 21.84 5.42
CA GLU A 54 42.56 22.36 6.18
C GLU A 54 41.38 22.69 5.27
N ASN A 55 41.63 23.35 4.14
CA ASN A 55 40.58 23.67 3.17
C ASN A 55 39.97 22.41 2.57
N TYR A 56 40.80 21.42 2.21
CA TYR A 56 40.34 20.13 1.70
C TYR A 56 39.52 19.37 2.75
N GLY A 57 39.99 19.31 4.00
CA GLY A 57 39.25 18.70 5.11
C GLY A 57 37.90 19.38 5.35
N ARG A 58 37.86 20.72 5.30
CA ARG A 58 36.61 21.49 5.41
C ARG A 58 35.66 21.15 4.26
N GLN A 59 36.15 21.06 3.03
CA GLN A 59 35.32 20.69 1.87
C GLN A 59 34.74 19.28 2.00
N ILE A 60 35.52 18.31 2.51
CA ILE A 60 35.03 16.95 2.76
C ILE A 60 33.89 16.98 3.78
N LEU A 61 34.09 17.66 4.92
CA LEU A 61 33.08 17.78 5.96
C LEU A 61 31.79 18.39 5.43
N THR A 62 31.88 19.52 4.73
CA THR A 62 30.71 20.19 4.15
C THR A 62 29.97 19.30 3.15
N ARG A 63 30.68 18.54 2.31
CA ARG A 63 30.04 17.61 1.37
C ARG A 63 29.38 16.43 2.09
N ALA A 64 30.02 15.90 3.13
CA ALA A 64 29.48 14.80 3.92
C ALA A 64 28.20 15.23 4.66
N GLU A 65 28.21 16.43 5.27
CA GLU A 65 27.04 17.02 5.93
C GLU A 65 25.88 17.26 4.95
N ALA A 66 26.17 17.83 3.77
CA ALA A 66 25.16 18.03 2.73
C ALA A 66 24.54 16.70 2.29
N ARG A 67 25.36 15.67 2.07
CA ARG A 67 24.86 14.35 1.66
C ARG A 67 24.06 13.65 2.75
N ALA A 68 24.45 13.81 4.01
CA ALA A 68 23.70 13.27 5.15
C ALA A 68 22.33 13.96 5.30
N ALA A 69 22.27 15.27 5.06
CA ALA A 69 21.01 16.02 5.06
C ALA A 69 20.07 15.54 3.95
N GLU A 70 20.57 15.38 2.72
CA GLU A 70 19.79 14.82 1.59
C GLU A 70 19.23 13.43 1.92
N LEU A 71 20.08 12.52 2.43
CA LEU A 71 19.65 11.16 2.75
C LEU A 71 18.58 11.13 3.85
N THR A 72 18.69 12.02 4.83
CA THR A 72 17.71 12.13 5.91
C THR A 72 16.35 12.61 5.39
N ASP A 73 16.36 13.55 4.44
CA ASP A 73 15.15 14.03 3.77
C ASP A 73 14.49 12.92 2.95
N GLU A 74 15.28 12.19 2.16
CA GLU A 74 14.80 11.01 1.40
C GLU A 74 14.18 9.94 2.33
N LEU A 75 14.82 9.63 3.46
CA LEU A 75 14.27 8.72 4.46
C LEU A 75 12.97 9.24 5.07
N GLY A 76 12.85 10.56 5.25
CA GLY A 76 11.62 11.21 5.69
C GLY A 76 10.47 10.98 4.73
N ILE A 77 10.71 11.19 3.42
CA ILE A 77 9.72 10.97 2.36
C ILE A 77 9.31 9.49 2.29
N ILE A 78 10.28 8.57 2.33
CA ILE A 78 10.00 7.13 2.29
C ILE A 78 9.14 6.72 3.48
N ARG A 79 9.50 7.14 4.69
CA ARG A 79 8.73 6.81 5.90
C ARG A 79 7.31 7.38 5.86
N GLN A 80 7.15 8.60 5.34
CA GLN A 80 5.84 9.21 5.17
C GLN A 80 4.99 8.42 4.16
N ALA A 81 5.56 8.10 3.00
CA ALA A 81 4.90 7.28 1.99
C ALA A 81 4.52 5.88 2.50
N GLU A 82 5.37 5.25 3.33
CA GLU A 82 5.05 3.99 3.98
C GLU A 82 3.87 4.10 4.95
N LEU A 83 3.82 5.16 5.75
CA LEU A 83 2.70 5.41 6.67
C LEU A 83 1.39 5.63 5.91
N GLU A 84 1.41 6.45 4.86
CA GLU A 84 0.25 6.69 4.01
C GLU A 84 -0.21 5.41 3.31
N ALA A 85 0.72 4.63 2.75
CA ALA A 85 0.40 3.35 2.13
C ALA A 85 -0.22 2.36 3.13
N GLN A 86 0.27 2.33 4.37
CA GLN A 86 -0.33 1.50 5.42
C GLN A 86 -1.75 1.96 5.78
N GLN A 87 -1.98 3.26 5.89
CA GLN A 87 -3.31 3.83 6.16
C GLN A 87 -4.29 3.51 5.04
N VAL A 88 -3.90 3.72 3.78
CA VAL A 88 -4.72 3.41 2.61
C VAL A 88 -5.04 1.91 2.56
N ARG A 89 -4.07 1.04 2.83
CA ARG A 89 -4.32 -0.41 2.88
C ARG A 89 -5.33 -0.79 3.96
N LEU A 90 -5.24 -0.19 5.14
CA LEU A 90 -6.17 -0.44 6.24
C LEU A 90 -7.58 0.04 5.87
N GLN A 91 -7.71 1.23 5.28
CA GLN A 91 -8.99 1.77 4.82
C GLN A 91 -9.62 0.87 3.76
N ILE A 92 -8.87 0.50 2.72
CA ILE A 92 -9.36 -0.39 1.66
C ILE A 92 -9.80 -1.73 2.25
N GLN A 93 -9.05 -2.29 3.20
CA GLN A 93 -9.43 -3.55 3.82
C GLN A 93 -10.75 -3.44 4.59
N GLN A 94 -10.93 -2.37 5.37
CA GLN A 94 -12.20 -2.10 6.08
C GLN A 94 -13.36 -1.89 5.11
N GLU A 95 -13.15 -1.14 4.04
CA GLU A 95 -14.16 -0.91 3.00
C GLU A 95 -14.54 -2.20 2.27
N CYS A 96 -13.57 -3.03 1.91
CA CYS A 96 -13.82 -4.33 1.29
C CYS A 96 -14.61 -5.26 2.22
N ASP A 97 -14.26 -5.31 3.50
CA ASP A 97 -14.96 -6.13 4.48
C ASP A 97 -16.41 -5.66 4.67
N ALA A 98 -16.62 -4.35 4.79
CA ALA A 98 -17.96 -3.75 4.89
C ALA A 98 -18.80 -3.99 3.62
N LEU A 99 -18.22 -3.80 2.43
CA LEU A 99 -18.90 -4.04 1.17
C LEU A 99 -19.27 -5.52 1.01
N ARG A 100 -18.40 -6.43 1.44
CA ARG A 100 -18.67 -7.87 1.41
C ARG A 100 -19.82 -8.22 2.34
N GLU A 101 -19.85 -7.67 3.55
CA GLU A 101 -20.93 -7.90 4.50
C GLU A 101 -22.27 -7.38 3.98
N GLN A 102 -22.28 -6.17 3.41
CA GLN A 102 -23.47 -5.59 2.76
C GLN A 102 -23.96 -6.47 1.61
N ALA A 103 -23.08 -6.89 0.71
CA ALA A 103 -23.44 -7.74 -0.43
C ALA A 103 -24.03 -9.09 0.03
N LEU A 104 -23.48 -9.70 1.08
CA LEU A 104 -24.03 -10.94 1.64
C LEU A 104 -25.42 -10.71 2.25
N ALA A 105 -25.60 -9.62 3.01
CA ALA A 105 -26.89 -9.27 3.58
C ALA A 105 -27.97 -9.03 2.51
N GLU A 106 -27.62 -8.31 1.44
CA GLU A 106 -28.53 -8.08 0.30
C GLU A 106 -28.91 -9.39 -0.40
N VAL A 107 -27.94 -10.28 -0.66
CA VAL A 107 -28.20 -11.58 -1.28
C VAL A 107 -29.14 -12.42 -0.42
N ASP A 108 -28.95 -12.45 0.89
CA ASP A 108 -29.81 -13.19 1.80
C ASP A 108 -31.21 -12.56 1.90
N GLN A 109 -31.32 -11.23 1.89
CA GLN A 109 -32.60 -10.53 1.85
C GLN A 109 -33.38 -10.87 0.56
N ILE A 110 -32.73 -10.75 -0.61
CA ILE A 110 -33.35 -11.10 -1.90
C ILE A 110 -33.78 -12.56 -1.92
N ARG A 111 -32.92 -13.46 -1.42
CA ARG A 111 -33.24 -14.89 -1.33
C ARG A 111 -34.45 -15.14 -0.43
N GLN A 112 -34.57 -14.43 0.68
CA GLN A 112 -35.69 -14.58 1.60
C GLN A 112 -36.99 -14.04 1.01
N GLN A 113 -36.95 -12.87 0.35
CA GLN A 113 -38.09 -12.30 -0.37
C GLN A 113 -38.56 -13.25 -1.48
N ALA A 114 -37.64 -13.73 -2.34
CA ALA A 114 -37.98 -14.67 -3.41
C ALA A 114 -38.62 -15.96 -2.86
N LYS A 115 -38.16 -16.47 -1.72
CA LYS A 115 -38.78 -17.64 -1.07
C LYS A 115 -40.19 -17.36 -0.58
N GLN A 116 -40.44 -16.17 -0.03
CA GLN A 116 -41.78 -15.75 0.42
C GLN A 116 -42.73 -15.63 -0.76
N GLU A 117 -42.32 -14.90 -1.81
CA GLU A 117 -43.10 -14.73 -3.04
C GLU A 117 -43.42 -16.07 -3.71
N LEU A 118 -42.44 -16.98 -3.81
CA LEU A 118 -42.66 -18.33 -4.32
C LEU A 118 -43.65 -19.12 -3.44
N GLY A 119 -43.60 -18.94 -2.12
CA GLY A 119 -44.55 -19.55 -1.19
C GLY A 119 -45.97 -19.07 -1.42
N GLU A 120 -46.16 -17.75 -1.53
CA GLU A 120 -47.46 -17.12 -1.80
C GLU A 120 -48.00 -17.52 -3.18
N LEU A 121 -47.17 -17.47 -4.22
CA LEU A 121 -47.54 -17.89 -5.58
C LEU A 121 -47.98 -19.35 -5.59
N ARG A 122 -47.24 -20.23 -4.90
CA ARG A 122 -47.59 -21.65 -4.80
C ARG A 122 -48.92 -21.84 -4.06
N GLN A 123 -49.14 -21.11 -2.98
CA GLN A 123 -50.40 -21.19 -2.22
C GLN A 123 -51.59 -20.75 -3.07
N ASN A 124 -51.45 -19.63 -3.79
CA ASN A 124 -52.49 -19.10 -4.68
C ASN A 124 -52.79 -20.08 -5.82
N ALA A 125 -51.76 -20.63 -6.46
CA ALA A 125 -51.93 -21.60 -7.55
C ALA A 125 -52.66 -22.88 -7.08
N LEU A 126 -52.36 -23.37 -5.86
CA LEU A 126 -53.07 -24.50 -5.28
C LEU A 126 -54.54 -24.16 -4.99
N ALA A 127 -54.81 -23.00 -4.39
CA ALA A 127 -56.17 -22.55 -4.11
C ALA A 127 -57.01 -22.36 -5.37
N GLU A 128 -56.41 -21.80 -6.42
CA GLU A 128 -57.05 -21.65 -7.74
C GLU A 128 -57.32 -23.00 -8.37
N SER A 129 -56.36 -23.94 -8.32
CA SER A 129 -56.56 -25.29 -8.82
C SER A 129 -57.71 -26.01 -8.12
N ASP A 130 -57.82 -25.90 -6.80
CA ASP A 130 -58.92 -26.46 -6.00
C ASP A 130 -60.27 -25.81 -6.33
N GLN A 131 -60.28 -24.51 -6.64
CA GLN A 131 -61.50 -23.82 -7.08
C GLN A 131 -61.93 -24.28 -8.47
N ILE A 132 -60.98 -24.42 -9.40
CA ILE A 132 -61.25 -24.90 -10.77
C ILE A 132 -61.81 -26.32 -10.73
N GLN A 133 -61.21 -27.22 -9.93
CA GLN A 133 -61.70 -28.60 -9.79
C GLN A 133 -63.14 -28.63 -9.26
N ARG A 134 -63.42 -27.91 -8.17
CA ARG A 134 -64.78 -27.84 -7.62
C ARG A 134 -65.79 -27.24 -8.61
N GLY A 135 -65.41 -26.18 -9.32
CA GLY A 135 -66.27 -25.59 -10.35
C GLY A 135 -66.55 -26.53 -11.52
N ALA A 136 -65.57 -27.35 -11.91
CA ALA A 136 -65.74 -28.38 -12.93
C ALA A 136 -66.66 -29.51 -12.48
N ASP A 137 -66.52 -29.97 -11.22
CA ASP A 137 -67.39 -30.99 -10.62
C ASP A 137 -68.84 -30.49 -10.53
N GLU A 138 -69.06 -29.27 -10.03
CA GLU A 138 -70.39 -28.65 -9.96
C GLU A 138 -71.02 -28.46 -11.35
N TYR A 139 -70.21 -28.10 -12.35
CA TYR A 139 -70.67 -27.98 -13.72
C TYR A 139 -71.07 -29.34 -14.30
N ALA A 140 -70.25 -30.38 -14.09
CA ALA A 140 -70.53 -31.73 -14.53
C ALA A 140 -71.84 -32.25 -13.91
N ASP A 141 -72.03 -32.09 -12.60
CA ASP A 141 -73.26 -32.47 -11.91
C ASP A 141 -74.47 -31.73 -12.47
N ARG A 142 -74.36 -30.42 -12.73
CA ARG A 142 -75.46 -29.64 -13.31
C ARG A 142 -75.83 -30.13 -14.72
N VAL A 143 -74.84 -30.43 -15.55
CA VAL A 143 -75.07 -30.95 -16.91
C VAL A 143 -75.70 -32.34 -16.86
N LEU A 144 -75.22 -33.21 -15.98
CA LEU A 144 -75.78 -34.55 -15.80
C LEU A 144 -77.22 -34.50 -15.30
N LEU A 145 -77.53 -33.60 -14.37
CA LEU A 145 -78.89 -33.38 -13.88
C LEU A 145 -79.83 -32.90 -15.00
N ASP A 146 -79.41 -31.95 -15.84
CA ASP A 146 -80.21 -31.50 -16.99
C ASP A 146 -80.46 -32.64 -17.99
N MET A 147 -79.46 -33.47 -18.25
CA MET A 147 -79.61 -34.66 -19.09
C MET A 147 -80.59 -35.68 -18.50
N GLU A 148 -80.51 -35.94 -17.19
CA GLU A 148 -81.44 -36.84 -16.49
C GLU A 148 -82.89 -36.36 -16.60
N GLN A 149 -83.13 -35.07 -16.40
CA GLN A 149 -84.46 -34.47 -16.50
C GLN A 149 -85.03 -34.59 -17.92
N ARG A 150 -84.23 -34.27 -18.94
CA ARG A 150 -84.65 -34.41 -20.35
C ARG A 150 -84.96 -35.85 -20.71
N LEU A 151 -84.12 -36.80 -20.32
CA LEU A 151 -84.35 -38.22 -20.58
C LEU A 151 -85.62 -38.72 -19.87
N SER A 152 -85.87 -38.25 -18.65
CA SER A 152 -87.09 -38.57 -17.89
C SER A 152 -88.35 -38.06 -18.57
N GLU A 153 -88.31 -36.84 -19.10
CA GLU A 153 -89.41 -36.25 -19.87
C GLU A 153 -89.67 -37.04 -21.17
N MET A 154 -88.60 -37.36 -21.91
CA MET A 154 -88.68 -38.18 -23.13
C MET A 154 -89.30 -39.55 -22.83
N MET A 155 -88.87 -40.20 -21.74
CA MET A 155 -89.42 -41.49 -21.28
C MET A 155 -90.91 -41.37 -20.91
N ARG A 156 -91.32 -40.26 -20.30
CA ARG A 156 -92.74 -40.00 -20.00
C ARG A 156 -93.56 -39.90 -21.27
N ILE A 157 -93.07 -39.17 -22.28
CA ILE A 157 -93.71 -39.04 -23.60
C ILE A 157 -93.85 -40.41 -24.27
N VAL A 158 -92.79 -41.22 -24.28
CA VAL A 158 -92.81 -42.58 -24.87
C VAL A 158 -93.79 -43.50 -24.14
N ARG A 159 -93.83 -43.49 -22.80
CA ARG A 159 -94.79 -44.29 -22.01
C ARG A 159 -96.23 -43.91 -22.34
N ASN A 160 -96.52 -42.61 -22.39
CA ASN A 160 -97.85 -42.11 -22.74
C ASN A 160 -98.24 -42.52 -24.16
N GLY A 161 -97.35 -42.34 -25.15
CA GLY A 161 -97.60 -42.75 -26.54
C GLY A 161 -97.85 -44.26 -26.68
N ARG A 162 -97.10 -45.10 -25.95
CA ARG A 162 -97.32 -46.55 -25.91
C ARG A 162 -98.66 -46.94 -25.27
N GLN A 163 -99.07 -46.27 -24.20
CA GLN A 163 -100.39 -46.49 -23.58
C GLN A 163 -101.53 -46.15 -24.55
N GLN A 164 -101.37 -45.07 -25.31
CA GLN A 164 -102.37 -44.63 -26.29
C GLN A 164 -102.54 -45.65 -27.42
N LEU A 165 -101.43 -46.19 -27.95
CA LEU A 165 -101.46 -47.25 -28.98
C LEU A 165 -102.12 -48.55 -28.48
N ARG A 166 -101.87 -48.94 -27.23
CA ARG A 166 -102.52 -50.12 -26.61
C ARG A 166 -104.00 -49.92 -26.35
N GLY A 167 -104.44 -48.67 -26.12
CA GLY A 167 -105.85 -48.33 -25.95
C GLY A 167 -106.62 -48.25 -27.28
N SER A 168 -105.93 -48.12 -28.41
CA SER A 168 -106.52 -48.12 -29.76
C SER A 168 -106.61 -49.51 -30.42
N GLU A 169 -106.07 -50.56 -29.80
CA GLU A 169 -106.16 -51.96 -30.25
C GLU A 169 -107.23 -52.78 -29.51
N SER A 170 -108.19 -52.14 -28.83
CA SER A 170 -109.40 -52.75 -28.24
C SER A 170 -110.65 -52.06 -28.77
#